data_AF-A0A497CSK5-F1
#
_entry.id   AF-A0A497CSK5-F1
#
_cell.length_a   1.000
_cell.length_b   1.000
_cell.length_c   1.000
_cell.angle_alpha   90.00
_cell.angle_beta   90.00
_cell.angle_gamma   90.00
#
_symmetry.space_group_name_H-M   'P 1'
#
loop_
_entity.id
_entity.type
_entity.pdbx_description
1 polymer ?
#
loop_
_entity_poly.entity_id
_entity_poly.type
_entity_poly.pdbx_seq_one_letter_code
_entity_poly.pdbx_strand_id
1 'polypeptide(L)' 'SGSPEPNRQKVATITWDQVKAIAESKMSDLNAFKVESAMRMVAGTARSMGVKIKGKFPTEIN' A
#
# COMPACT_ATOMS: atom_id res chain seq x y z
N SER A 1 -15.45 28.34 7.85
CA SER A 1 -15.27 27.66 6.56
C SER A 1 -15.37 26.17 6.78
N GLY A 2 -16.49 25.57 6.38
CA GLY A 2 -16.70 24.12 6.50
C GLY A 2 -15.85 23.42 5.44
N SER A 3 -14.78 22.74 5.86
CA SER A 3 -14.03 21.85 4.99
C SER A 3 -14.97 20.71 4.58
N PRO A 4 -15.30 20.55 3.30
CA PRO A 4 -16.16 19.46 2.87
C PRO A 4 -15.46 18.17 3.26
N GLU A 5 -16.12 17.40 4.11
CA GLU A 5 -15.71 16.07 4.53
C GLU A 5 -15.23 15.32 3.28
N PRO A 6 -13.98 14.81 3.26
CA PRO A 6 -13.49 14.07 2.13
C PRO A 6 -14.25 12.76 2.12
N ASN A 7 -15.40 12.80 1.43
CA ASN A 7 -16.24 11.69 1.12
C ASN A 7 -15.31 10.57 0.70
N ARG A 8 -15.26 9.55 1.56
CA ARG A 8 -14.55 8.28 1.45
C ARG A 8 -15.06 7.50 0.24
N GLN A 9 -14.99 8.10 -0.94
CA GLN A 9 -15.02 7.39 -2.20
C GLN A 9 -13.85 6.44 -2.10
N LYS A 10 -14.14 5.14 -2.09
CA LYS A 10 -13.11 4.10 -2.13
C LYS A 10 -12.29 4.35 -3.39
N VAL A 11 -11.16 5.04 -3.24
CA VAL A 11 -10.44 5.69 -4.36
C VAL A 11 -9.93 4.65 -5.36
N ALA A 12 -9.54 3.47 -4.86
CA ALA A 12 -9.27 2.30 -5.67
C ALA A 12 -9.19 1.06 -4.76
N THR A 13 -9.25 -0.13 -5.36
CA THR A 13 -8.83 -1.36 -4.71
C THR A 13 -7.70 -1.98 -5.54
N ILE A 14 -6.58 -2.30 -4.91
CA ILE A 14 -5.42 -2.92 -5.56
C ILE A 14 -5.13 -4.29 -4.97
N THR A 15 -4.42 -5.16 -5.69
CA THR A 15 -4.01 -6.48 -5.18
C THR A 15 -2.60 -6.43 -4.57
N TRP A 16 -2.24 -7.44 -3.79
CA TRP A 16 -0.88 -7.56 -3.27
C TRP A 16 0.18 -7.70 -4.36
N ASP A 17 -0.14 -8.28 -5.51
CA ASP A 17 0.77 -8.31 -6.67
C ASP A 17 1.08 -6.91 -7.20
N GLN A 18 0.07 -6.03 -7.26
CA GLN A 18 0.27 -4.64 -7.65
C GLN A 18 1.09 -3.88 -6.59
N VAL A 19 0.82 -4.13 -5.31
CA VAL A 19 1.61 -3.57 -4.21
C VAL A 19 3.07 -4.03 -4.30
N LYS A 20 3.31 -5.30 -4.63
CA LYS A 20 4.64 -5.86 -4.83
C LYS A 20 5.37 -5.17 -5.98
N ALA A 21 4.74 -5.05 -7.15
CA ALA A 21 5.34 -4.37 -8.30
C ALA A 21 5.69 -2.89 -7.99
N ILE A 22 4.81 -2.18 -7.27
CA ILE A 22 5.07 -0.80 -6.82
C ILE A 22 6.22 -0.76 -5.82
N ALA A 23 6.26 -1.70 -4.87
CA ALA A 23 7.30 -1.79 -3.87
C ALA A 23 8.67 -2.10 -4.50
N GLU A 24 8.73 -3.03 -5.45
CA GLU A 24 9.94 -3.38 -6.21
C GLU A 24 10.41 -2.20 -7.06
N SER A 25 9.50 -1.51 -7.75
CA SER A 25 9.85 -0.32 -8.54
C SER A 25 10.34 0.85 -7.69
N LYS A 26 9.88 0.97 -6.44
CA LYS A 26 10.31 2.02 -5.50
C LYS A 26 11.41 1.54 -4.55
N MET A 27 11.91 0.32 -4.72
CA MET A 27 12.84 -0.29 -3.77
C MET A 27 14.14 0.51 -3.66
N SER A 28 14.58 1.14 -4.76
CA SER A 28 15.73 2.06 -4.78
C SER A 28 15.49 3.36 -3.99
N ASP A 29 14.24 3.78 -3.85
CA ASP A 29 13.85 5.01 -3.15
C ASP A 29 13.47 4.76 -1.68
N LEU A 30 13.29 3.49 -1.30
CA LEU A 30 12.84 3.07 0.02
C LEU A 30 14.01 2.56 0.84
N ASN A 31 14.04 2.91 2.12
CA ASN A 31 15.01 2.36 3.09
C ASN A 31 14.68 0.93 3.55
N ALA A 32 14.01 0.14 2.73
CA ALA A 32 13.65 -1.22 3.07
C ALA A 32 14.78 -2.18 2.65
N PHE A 33 15.02 -3.22 3.44
CA PHE A 33 16.01 -4.28 3.10
C PHE A 33 15.36 -5.47 2.39
N LYS A 34 14.03 -5.59 2.50
CA LYS A 34 13.24 -6.67 1.92
C LYS A 34 12.03 -6.09 1.20
N VAL A 35 11.62 -6.75 0.12
CA VAL A 35 10.42 -6.39 -0.64
C VAL A 35 9.17 -6.41 0.25
N GLU A 36 9.07 -7.35 1.18
CA GLU A 36 7.96 -7.43 2.15
C GLU A 36 7.83 -6.16 3.01
N SER A 37 8.96 -5.63 3.49
CA SER A 37 8.98 -4.39 4.27
C SER A 37 8.56 -3.19 3.42
N ALA A 38 9.03 -3.12 2.17
CA ALA A 38 8.60 -2.11 1.20
C ALA A 38 7.09 -2.23 0.90
N MET A 39 6.57 -3.45 0.73
CA MET A 39 5.13 -3.70 0.54
C MET A 39 4.30 -3.23 1.73
N ARG A 40 4.78 -3.38 2.97
CA ARG A 40 4.11 -2.85 4.16
C ARG A 40 4.09 -1.32 4.19
N MET A 41 5.17 -0.67 3.75
CA MET A 41 5.22 0.80 3.64
C MET A 41 4.20 1.29 2.61
N VAL A 42 4.21 0.71 1.40
CA VAL A 42 3.24 1.03 0.33
C VAL A 42 1.81 0.77 0.80
N ALA A 43 1.57 -0.33 1.52
CA ALA A 43 0.26 -0.65 2.07
C ALA A 43 -0.22 0.37 3.12
N GLY A 44 0.69 0.89 3.93
CA GLY A 44 0.40 1.96 4.89
C GLY A 44 -0.05 3.24 4.20
N THR A 45 0.64 3.65 3.13
CA THR A 45 0.26 4.80 2.31
C THR A 45 -1.10 4.58 1.64
N ALA A 46 -1.31 3.42 1.02
CA ALA A 46 -2.58 3.06 0.39
C ALA A 46 -3.75 3.15 1.38
N ARG A 47 -3.58 2.64 2.61
CA ARG A 47 -4.59 2.73 3.66
C ARG A 47 -4.91 4.17 4.04
N SER A 48 -3.90 5.03 4.19
CA SER A 48 -4.12 6.44 4.56
C SER A 48 -4.83 7.23 3.46
N MET A 49 -4.66 6.83 2.20
CA MET A 49 -5.38 7.39 1.05
C MET A 49 -6.77 6.77 0.82
N GLY A 50 -7.19 5.80 1.65
CA GLY A 50 -8.48 5.12 1.50
C GLY A 50 -8.51 4.04 0.41
N VAL A 51 -7.36 3.59 -0.07
CA VAL A 51 -7.22 2.48 -1.03
C VAL A 51 -7.27 1.15 -0.27
N LYS A 52 -8.12 0.22 -0.73
CA LYS A 52 -8.18 -1.14 -0.17
C LYS A 52 -7.21 -2.07 -0.87
N ILE A 53 -6.60 -2.97 -0.12
CA ILE A 53 -5.76 -4.02 -0.68
C ILE A 53 -6.53 -5.34 -0.59
N LYS A 54 -6.67 -6.02 -1.73
CA LYS A 54 -7.32 -7.33 -1.84
C LYS A 54 -6.28 -8.45 -1.76
N GLY A 55 -6.65 -9.51 -1.06
CA GLY A 55 -5.85 -10.71 -0.88
C GLY A 55 -5.14 -10.78 0.48
N LYS A 56 -4.35 -11.84 0.66
CA LYS A 56 -3.57 -12.06 1.87
C LYS A 56 -2.18 -11.49 1.70
N PHE A 57 -1.68 -10.77 2.71
CA PHE A 57 -0.29 -10.33 2.73
C PHE A 57 0.61 -11.58 2.67
N PRO A 58 1.62 -11.63 1.80
CA PRO A 58 2.64 -12.65 1.88
C PRO A 58 3.41 -12.40 3.18
N THR A 59 3.00 -13.08 4.24
CA THR A 59 3.82 -13.24 5.44
C THR A 59 4.75 -14.40 5.13
N GLU A 60 6.04 -14.16 4.88
CA GLU A 60 7.03 -15.20 5.17
C GLU A 60 6.97 -15.46 6.68
N ILE A 61 6.18 -16.47 7.05
CA ILE A 61 6.23 -17.10 8.37
C ILE A 61 7.53 -17.90 8.36
N ASN A 62 8.59 -17.28 8.87
CA ASN A 62 9.87 -17.91 9.11
C ASN A 62 10.07 -18.01 10.62
#